data_AF-A0A438GN71-F1
#
_entry.id   AF-A0A438GN71-F1
#
_cell.length_a   1.000
_cell.length_b   1.000
_cell.length_c   1.000
_cell.angle_alpha   90.00
_cell.angle_beta   90.00
_cell.angle_gamma   90.00
#
_symmetry.space_group_name_H-M   'P 1'
#
loop_
_entity.id
_entity.type
_entity.pdbx_description
1 polymer ?
#
loop_
_entity_poly.entity_id
_entity_poly.type
_entity_poly.pdbx_seq_one_letter_code
_entity_poly.pdbx_strand_id
1 'polypeptide(L)'
;MIQSDDTSVLSKFKNVPAYKRVLSIKEIIAYVSVLRNEYVAIAFDFFSDPVVELATYVGRLGIDGVVTDYPKTADAYLRSPCSDLNAKVAYSILPAEAGALLGLAEPEVLPPAEAPGPPLTVDDVVDPPLPQVSSSNGSTADPAAGPVKAPPRSSGRANATNMGLHLLGILLISLLSAGY
;
A
#
# COMPACT_ATOMS: atom_id res chain seq x y z
N MET A 1 -18.56 -6.56 -37.61
CA MET A 1 -17.39 -6.05 -38.36
C MET A 1 -16.99 -4.74 -37.70
N ILE A 2 -16.04 -4.79 -36.76
CA ILE A 2 -15.62 -3.58 -36.02
C ILE A 2 -14.51 -2.93 -36.84
N GLN A 3 -14.79 -1.73 -37.32
CA GLN A 3 -13.94 -1.00 -38.26
C GLN A 3 -13.00 -0.10 -37.45
N SER A 4 -11.70 -0.33 -37.62
CA SER A 4 -10.59 0.36 -36.97
C SER A 4 -10.61 1.88 -37.22
N ASP A 5 -10.29 2.66 -36.19
CA ASP A 5 -10.10 4.13 -36.21
C ASP A 5 -8.76 4.56 -36.85
N ASP A 6 -8.19 3.74 -37.73
CA ASP A 6 -6.94 4.06 -38.41
C ASP A 6 -7.14 5.22 -39.40
N THR A 7 -6.87 6.42 -38.87
CA THR A 7 -6.99 7.74 -39.50
C THR A 7 -6.35 7.86 -40.89
N SER A 8 -5.39 6.99 -41.23
CA SER A 8 -4.71 6.95 -42.53
C SER A 8 -5.65 6.55 -43.67
N VAL A 9 -6.50 5.54 -43.47
CA VAL A 9 -7.40 5.01 -44.52
C VAL A 9 -8.53 6.01 -44.78
N LEU A 10 -9.16 6.54 -43.73
CA LEU A 10 -10.26 7.50 -43.84
C LEU A 10 -9.86 8.83 -44.49
N SER A 11 -8.57 9.21 -44.40
CA SER A 11 -8.06 10.43 -45.04
C SER A 11 -8.18 10.38 -46.58
N LYS A 12 -8.04 9.19 -47.18
CA LYS A 12 -8.12 8.99 -48.63
C LYS A 12 -9.54 9.12 -49.17
N PHE A 13 -10.54 8.77 -48.36
CA PHE A 13 -11.95 8.83 -48.75
C PHE A 13 -12.58 10.22 -48.59
N LYS A 14 -11.93 11.18 -47.92
CA LYS A 14 -12.42 12.57 -47.79
C LYS A 14 -12.56 13.29 -49.13
N ASN A 15 -11.75 12.91 -50.12
CA ASN A 15 -11.72 13.56 -51.42
C ASN A 15 -12.70 12.94 -52.43
N VAL A 16 -13.45 11.91 -52.03
CA VAL A 16 -14.41 11.25 -52.91
C VAL A 16 -15.81 11.82 -52.65
N PRO A 17 -16.43 12.55 -53.59
CA PRO A 17 -17.70 13.25 -53.36
C PRO A 17 -18.87 12.34 -52.98
N ALA A 18 -18.78 11.05 -53.33
CA ALA A 18 -19.78 10.03 -53.05
C ALA A 18 -19.76 9.53 -51.59
N TYR A 19 -18.70 9.82 -50.82
CA TYR A 19 -18.58 9.35 -49.44
C TYR A 19 -18.95 10.47 -48.46
N LYS A 20 -20.08 10.30 -47.78
CA LYS A 20 -20.53 11.16 -46.69
C LYS A 20 -20.29 10.44 -45.36
N ARG A 21 -19.59 11.06 -44.41
CA ARG A 21 -19.49 10.54 -43.04
C ARG A 21 -20.89 10.61 -42.41
N VAL A 22 -21.54 9.46 -42.24
CA VAL A 22 -22.92 9.37 -41.76
C VAL A 22 -23.01 9.26 -40.24
N LEU A 23 -21.96 8.73 -39.60
CA LEU A 23 -21.92 8.54 -38.15
C LEU A 23 -20.51 8.89 -37.64
N SER A 24 -20.45 9.70 -36.58
CA SER A 24 -19.21 10.02 -35.86
C SER A 24 -19.47 9.74 -34.39
N ILE A 25 -19.02 8.58 -33.93
CA ILE A 25 -19.10 8.20 -32.52
C ILE A 25 -17.88 8.83 -31.81
N LYS A 26 -18.12 9.74 -30.88
CA LYS A 26 -17.11 10.26 -29.94
C LYS A 26 -17.29 9.53 -28.61
N GLU A 27 -16.97 8.25 -28.58
CA GLU A 27 -16.91 7.50 -27.32
C GLU A 27 -15.45 7.30 -26.94
N ILE A 28 -15.14 7.59 -25.68
CA ILE A 28 -13.85 7.23 -25.10
C ILE A 28 -13.94 5.73 -24.81
N ILE A 29 -13.26 4.95 -25.63
CA ILE A 29 -13.16 3.50 -25.41
C ILE A 29 -12.08 3.27 -24.35
N ALA A 30 -12.50 2.98 -23.12
CA ALA A 30 -11.58 2.62 -22.04
C ALA A 30 -11.21 1.14 -22.16
N TYR A 31 -9.91 0.86 -22.28
CA TYR A 31 -9.39 -0.51 -22.28
C TYR A 31 -8.86 -0.84 -20.88
N VAL A 32 -9.35 -1.92 -20.29
CA VAL A 32 -8.75 -2.52 -19.10
C VAL A 32 -7.78 -3.60 -19.56
N SER A 33 -6.51 -3.51 -19.18
CA SER A 33 -5.47 -4.46 -19.54
C SER A 33 -4.84 -5.04 -18.27
N VAL A 34 -4.54 -6.34 -18.32
CA VAL A 34 -4.03 -7.16 -17.20
C VAL A 34 -5.09 -7.37 -16.11
N LEU A 35 -6.09 -8.20 -16.40
CA LEU A 35 -6.85 -8.87 -15.35
C LEU A 35 -6.02 -10.07 -14.87
N ARG A 36 -5.52 -10.01 -13.64
CA ARG A 36 -4.99 -11.20 -12.97
C ARG A 36 -6.17 -11.83 -12.23
N ASN A 37 -6.21 -13.15 -12.18
CA ASN A 37 -7.23 -13.86 -11.42
C ASN A 37 -6.50 -14.92 -10.62
N GLU A 38 -6.28 -14.67 -9.34
CA GLU A 38 -5.68 -15.65 -8.44
C GLU A 38 -6.74 -16.43 -7.62
N TYR A 39 -8.01 -16.04 -7.73
CA TYR A 39 -9.15 -16.71 -7.09
C TYR A 39 -10.20 -17.21 -8.08
N VAL A 40 -11.19 -17.97 -7.59
CA VAL A 40 -12.22 -18.59 -8.44
C VAL A 40 -13.20 -17.55 -9.02
N ALA A 41 -13.39 -16.41 -8.35
CA ALA A 41 -14.29 -15.35 -8.83
C ALA A 41 -13.64 -13.95 -8.75
N ILE A 42 -13.97 -13.11 -9.76
CA ILE A 42 -13.50 -11.71 -9.91
C ILE A 42 -13.77 -10.88 -8.65
N ALA A 43 -14.89 -11.13 -7.96
CA ALA A 43 -15.21 -10.45 -6.72
C ALA A 43 -14.13 -10.71 -5.65
N PHE A 44 -13.72 -11.96 -5.45
CA PHE A 44 -12.69 -12.31 -4.48
C PHE A 44 -11.33 -11.70 -4.85
N ASP A 45 -10.98 -11.67 -6.12
CA ASP A 45 -9.74 -11.02 -6.60
C ASP A 45 -9.73 -9.52 -6.25
N PHE A 46 -10.84 -8.81 -6.46
CA PHE A 46 -10.95 -7.39 -6.15
C PHE A 46 -10.98 -7.10 -4.63
N PHE A 47 -11.70 -7.89 -3.85
CA PHE A 47 -11.79 -7.71 -2.40
C PHE A 47 -10.52 -8.16 -1.66
N SER A 48 -9.69 -9.00 -2.29
CA SER A 48 -8.39 -9.42 -1.76
C SER A 48 -7.25 -8.48 -2.19
N ASP A 49 -7.54 -7.43 -2.94
CA ASP A 49 -6.53 -6.44 -3.30
C ASP A 49 -6.00 -5.75 -2.03
N PRO A 50 -4.67 -5.69 -1.83
CA PRO A 50 -4.09 -5.16 -0.61
C PRO A 50 -4.47 -3.69 -0.36
N VAL A 51 -4.76 -2.91 -1.40
CA VAL A 51 -5.20 -1.51 -1.26
C VAL A 51 -6.64 -1.44 -0.74
N VAL A 52 -7.53 -2.33 -1.19
CA VAL A 52 -8.91 -2.44 -0.67
C VAL A 52 -8.91 -2.94 0.78
N GLU A 53 -8.03 -3.88 1.10
CA GLU A 53 -7.79 -4.34 2.47
C GLU A 53 -7.35 -3.18 3.38
N LEU A 54 -6.33 -2.42 2.96
CA LEU A 54 -5.87 -1.21 3.65
C LEU A 54 -6.99 -0.17 3.82
N ALA A 55 -7.79 0.08 2.79
CA ALA A 55 -8.91 1.01 2.87
C ALA A 55 -9.97 0.55 3.88
N THR A 56 -10.15 -0.76 4.03
CA THR A 56 -11.07 -1.34 5.00
C THR A 56 -10.56 -1.15 6.42
N TYR A 57 -9.31 -1.50 6.70
CA TYR A 57 -8.75 -1.36 8.06
C TYR A 57 -8.57 0.11 8.46
N VAL A 58 -7.95 0.92 7.60
CA VAL A 58 -7.63 2.32 7.92
C VAL A 58 -8.89 3.18 7.83
N GLY A 59 -9.65 3.07 6.74
CA GLY A 59 -10.79 3.95 6.48
C GLY A 59 -12.05 3.58 7.26
N ARG A 60 -12.37 2.28 7.38
CA ARG A 60 -13.61 1.83 8.05
C ARG A 60 -13.42 1.47 9.52
N LEU A 61 -12.32 0.82 9.87
CA LEU A 61 -12.06 0.42 11.26
C LEU A 61 -11.27 1.48 12.05
N GLY A 62 -10.69 2.49 11.36
CA GLY A 62 -10.04 3.63 12.02
C GLY A 62 -8.80 3.25 12.83
N ILE A 63 -8.09 2.19 12.43
CA ILE A 63 -6.87 1.74 13.11
C ILE A 63 -5.68 2.66 12.81
N ASP A 64 -4.83 2.88 13.81
CA ASP A 64 -3.72 3.84 13.73
C ASP A 64 -2.48 3.33 12.96
N GLY A 65 -2.36 2.01 12.74
CA GLY A 65 -1.18 1.43 12.10
C GLY A 65 -1.43 0.03 11.55
N VAL A 66 -0.78 -0.27 10.42
CA VAL A 66 -0.87 -1.56 9.72
C VAL A 66 0.51 -2.21 9.68
N VAL A 67 0.60 -3.47 10.10
CA VAL A 67 1.76 -4.33 9.84
C VAL A 67 1.38 -5.22 8.65
N THR A 68 2.10 -5.09 7.54
CA THR A 68 1.79 -5.79 6.29
C THR A 68 3.04 -6.21 5.55
N ASP A 69 2.95 -7.33 4.82
CA ASP A 69 3.99 -7.82 3.90
C ASP A 69 4.12 -6.96 2.63
N TYR A 70 3.19 -6.01 2.43
CA TYR A 70 3.18 -5.08 1.30
C TYR A 70 3.49 -3.62 1.72
N PRO A 71 4.66 -3.33 2.32
CA PRO A 71 4.92 -2.02 2.92
C PRO A 71 4.92 -0.88 1.90
N LYS A 72 5.36 -1.15 0.66
CA LYS A 72 5.31 -0.14 -0.42
C LYS A 72 3.89 0.22 -0.83
N THR A 73 2.99 -0.76 -0.82
CA THR A 73 1.57 -0.57 -1.16
C THR A 73 0.88 0.24 -0.07
N ALA A 74 1.09 -0.13 1.20
CA ALA A 74 0.59 0.64 2.34
C ALA A 74 1.06 2.09 2.31
N ASP A 75 2.35 2.29 2.09
CA ASP A 75 2.95 3.62 2.03
C ASP A 75 2.39 4.48 0.88
N ALA A 76 2.17 3.88 -0.29
CA ALA A 76 1.53 4.55 -1.42
C ALA A 76 0.06 4.90 -1.14
N TYR A 77 -0.70 3.97 -0.55
CA TYR A 77 -2.10 4.19 -0.18
C TYR A 77 -2.23 5.32 0.85
N LEU A 78 -1.49 5.23 1.95
CA LEU A 78 -1.57 6.18 3.08
C LEU A 78 -1.20 7.60 2.66
N ARG A 79 -0.26 7.77 1.72
CA ARG A 79 0.13 9.09 1.18
C ARG A 79 -0.80 9.61 0.08
N SER A 80 -1.66 8.75 -0.47
CA SER A 80 -2.61 9.15 -1.50
C SER A 80 -3.84 9.82 -0.89
N PRO A 81 -4.58 10.64 -1.66
CA PRO A 81 -5.88 11.15 -1.23
C PRO A 81 -6.94 10.08 -0.92
N CYS A 82 -6.72 8.82 -1.31
CA CYS A 82 -7.66 7.72 -1.09
C CYS A 82 -7.63 7.20 0.36
N SER A 83 -6.66 7.61 1.17
CA SER A 83 -6.60 7.28 2.61
C SER A 83 -7.56 8.12 3.45
N ASP A 84 -7.97 9.29 2.95
CA ASP A 84 -8.99 10.13 3.58
C ASP A 84 -10.34 9.93 2.87
N LEU A 85 -11.25 9.20 3.52
CA LEU A 85 -12.59 8.95 3.00
C LEU A 85 -13.43 10.22 2.84
N ASN A 86 -13.03 11.34 3.45
CA ASN A 86 -13.72 12.62 3.34
C ASN A 86 -13.14 13.52 2.24
N ALA A 87 -12.03 13.11 1.62
CA ALA A 87 -11.42 13.86 0.54
C ALA A 87 -12.35 13.90 -0.68
N LYS A 88 -12.56 15.09 -1.24
CA LYS A 88 -13.36 15.28 -2.46
C LYS A 88 -12.52 14.96 -3.68
N VAL A 89 -12.38 13.68 -3.97
CA VAL A 89 -11.66 13.16 -5.13
C VAL A 89 -12.61 12.55 -6.16
N ALA A 90 -12.20 12.56 -7.43
CA ALA A 90 -13.01 12.04 -8.54
C ALA A 90 -13.18 10.51 -8.49
N TYR A 91 -12.26 9.81 -7.82
CA TYR A 91 -12.28 8.37 -7.58
C TYR A 91 -11.67 8.11 -6.21
N SER A 92 -12.23 7.16 -5.46
CA SER A 92 -11.73 6.74 -4.15
C SER A 92 -11.72 5.22 -4.08
N ILE A 93 -10.77 4.67 -3.34
CA ILE A 93 -10.77 3.25 -2.99
C ILE A 93 -11.64 3.11 -1.76
N LEU A 94 -12.80 2.48 -1.96
CA LEU A 94 -13.79 2.35 -0.90
C LEU A 94 -13.49 1.11 -0.04
N PRO A 95 -13.73 1.20 1.28
CA PRO A 95 -13.70 0.05 2.16
C PRO A 95 -14.62 -1.07 1.68
N ALA A 96 -14.19 -2.33 1.84
CA ALA A 96 -15.04 -3.47 1.62
C ALA A 96 -16.26 -3.40 2.56
N GLU A 97 -17.44 -3.68 2.02
CA GLU A 97 -18.65 -3.77 2.81
C GLU A 97 -18.87 -5.19 3.33
N ALA A 98 -19.08 -5.31 4.65
CA ALA A 98 -19.34 -6.59 5.27
C ALA A 98 -20.57 -7.24 4.63
N GLY A 99 -20.42 -8.47 4.14
CA GLY A 99 -21.48 -9.19 3.44
C GLY A 99 -21.68 -8.81 1.97
N ALA A 100 -20.93 -7.86 1.39
CA ALA A 100 -21.03 -7.51 -0.03
C ALA A 100 -20.76 -8.71 -0.95
N LEU A 101 -19.83 -9.59 -0.56
CA LEU A 101 -19.57 -10.85 -1.24
C LEU A 101 -20.76 -11.80 -1.22
N LEU A 102 -21.57 -11.80 -0.15
CA LEU A 102 -22.74 -12.65 -0.02
C LEU A 102 -23.82 -12.29 -1.05
N GLY A 103 -23.94 -11.00 -1.38
CA GLY A 103 -24.85 -10.51 -2.41
C GLY A 103 -24.43 -10.88 -3.84
N LEU A 104 -23.20 -11.33 -4.06
CA LEU A 104 -22.70 -11.75 -5.37
C LEU A 104 -22.77 -13.26 -5.58
N ALA A 105 -22.97 -14.03 -4.52
CA ALA A 105 -23.12 -15.48 -4.60
C ALA A 105 -24.56 -15.87 -4.94
N GLU A 106 -24.72 -16.92 -5.76
CA GLU A 106 -26.05 -17.46 -6.04
C GLU A 106 -26.65 -18.08 -4.75
N PRO A 107 -27.96 -17.94 -4.49
CA PRO A 107 -28.58 -18.41 -3.25
C PRO A 107 -28.35 -19.90 -2.96
N GLU A 108 -28.21 -20.72 -4.00
CA GLU A 108 -28.03 -22.17 -3.90
C GLU A 108 -26.63 -22.59 -3.46
N VAL A 109 -25.63 -21.72 -3.60
CA VAL A 109 -24.24 -21.99 -3.20
C VAL A 109 -23.84 -21.28 -1.90
N LEU A 110 -24.78 -20.59 -1.26
CA LEU A 110 -24.53 -19.93 0.02
C LEU A 110 -24.26 -20.98 1.11
N PRO A 111 -23.24 -20.77 1.95
CA PRO A 111 -23.05 -21.62 3.11
C PRO A 111 -24.27 -21.50 4.03
N PRO A 112 -24.60 -22.55 4.80
CA PRO A 112 -25.60 -22.46 5.85
C PRO A 112 -25.30 -21.28 6.77
N ALA A 113 -26.35 -20.59 7.25
CA ALA A 113 -26.19 -19.51 8.20
C ALA A 113 -25.37 -19.98 9.41
N GLU A 114 -24.30 -19.27 9.72
CA GLU A 114 -23.44 -19.58 10.85
C GLU A 114 -24.22 -19.36 12.16
N ALA A 115 -24.06 -20.27 13.12
CA ALA A 115 -24.68 -20.13 14.42
C ALA A 115 -24.11 -18.88 15.13
N PRO A 116 -24.90 -18.13 15.91
CA PRO A 116 -24.40 -16.98 16.65
C PRO A 116 -23.18 -17.35 17.50
N GLY A 117 -22.09 -16.60 17.35
CA GLY A 117 -20.90 -16.77 18.20
C GLY A 117 -21.23 -16.53 19.68
N PRO A 118 -20.53 -17.20 20.61
CA PRO A 118 -20.66 -16.92 22.04
C PRO A 118 -20.38 -15.43 22.33
N PRO A 119 -21.09 -14.80 23.29
CA PRO A 119 -20.80 -13.43 23.66
C PRO A 119 -19.40 -13.35 24.29
N LEU A 120 -18.58 -12.42 23.80
CA LEU A 120 -17.29 -12.10 24.41
C LEU A 120 -17.54 -11.39 25.75
N THR A 121 -17.06 -11.98 26.83
CA THR A 121 -17.09 -11.40 28.18
C THR A 121 -15.73 -10.84 28.54
N VAL A 122 -15.67 -9.96 29.56
CA VAL A 122 -14.41 -9.38 30.03
C VAL A 122 -13.46 -10.47 30.54
N ASP A 123 -14.00 -11.57 31.06
CA ASP A 123 -13.22 -12.72 31.52
C ASP A 123 -12.49 -13.46 30.38
N ASP A 124 -12.93 -13.28 29.12
CA ASP A 124 -12.28 -13.86 27.94
C ASP A 124 -11.07 -13.03 27.46
N VAL A 125 -10.90 -11.79 27.97
CA VAL A 125 -9.76 -10.93 27.67
C VAL A 125 -8.67 -11.15 28.71
N VAL A 126 -7.78 -12.10 28.44
CA VAL A 126 -6.56 -12.28 29.22
C VAL A 126 -5.51 -11.31 28.70
N ASP A 127 -5.29 -10.19 29.40
CA ASP A 127 -4.24 -9.22 29.08
C ASP A 127 -3.00 -9.52 29.94
N PRO A 128 -1.95 -10.19 29.40
CA PRO A 128 -0.78 -10.55 30.18
C PRO A 128 -0.01 -9.29 30.61
N PRO A 129 0.64 -9.28 31.78
CA PRO A 129 1.46 -8.14 32.19
C PRO A 129 2.53 -7.86 31.13
N LEU A 130 2.61 -6.59 30.70
CA LEU A 130 3.61 -6.16 29.73
C LEU A 130 5.03 -6.50 30.23
N PRO A 131 5.92 -7.01 29.37
CA PRO A 131 7.31 -7.26 29.76
C PRO A 131 7.98 -5.96 30.23
N GLN A 132 8.84 -6.05 31.24
CA GLN A 132 9.51 -4.88 31.82
C GLN A 132 10.39 -4.18 30.77
N VAL A 133 10.17 -2.88 30.56
CA VAL A 133 11.00 -2.04 29.69
C VAL A 133 12.30 -1.71 30.41
N SER A 134 13.41 -2.37 30.07
CA SER A 134 14.73 -2.00 30.60
C SER A 134 15.22 -0.70 29.96
N SER A 135 15.16 0.42 30.69
CA SER A 135 15.83 1.66 30.29
C SER A 135 17.35 1.49 30.42
N SER A 136 18.05 1.37 29.29
CA SER A 136 19.51 1.43 29.24
C SER A 136 19.98 2.87 29.37
N ASN A 137 19.92 3.45 30.58
CA ASN A 137 20.61 4.69 30.94
C ASN A 137 21.16 4.61 32.38
N GLY A 138 22.41 4.14 32.49
CA GLY A 138 23.44 4.61 33.44
C GLY A 138 23.16 4.72 34.94
N SER A 139 23.63 3.70 35.68
CA SER A 139 24.47 3.77 36.89
C SER A 139 23.90 4.30 38.23
N THR A 140 23.74 3.40 39.21
CA THR A 140 24.68 3.33 40.37
C THR A 140 24.56 1.99 41.10
N ALA A 141 25.62 1.17 41.06
CA ALA A 141 26.00 0.26 42.13
C ALA A 141 27.47 -0.15 41.91
N ASP A 142 28.35 0.25 42.83
CA ASP A 142 29.75 -0.18 42.89
C ASP A 142 29.87 -1.71 43.04
N PRO A 143 30.93 -2.34 42.49
CA PRO A 143 31.36 -3.65 42.95
C PRO A 143 32.88 -3.70 43.27
N ALA A 144 33.20 -4.04 44.51
CA ALA A 144 34.46 -4.67 44.90
C ALA A 144 34.17 -6.16 45.18
N ALA A 145 34.97 -7.17 44.80
CA ALA A 145 36.18 -7.24 43.99
C ALA A 145 36.39 -8.71 43.55
N GLY A 146 36.97 -8.93 42.36
CA GLY A 146 37.47 -10.22 41.88
C GLY A 146 37.63 -10.23 40.34
N PRO A 147 38.80 -10.58 39.77
CA PRO A 147 39.10 -10.27 38.37
C PRO A 147 38.45 -11.30 37.44
N VAL A 148 37.38 -10.90 36.74
CA VAL A 148 36.78 -11.71 35.67
C VAL A 148 37.18 -11.11 34.32
N LYS A 149 37.77 -11.99 33.50
CA LYS A 149 38.29 -11.76 32.16
C LYS A 149 37.21 -11.15 31.24
N ALA A 150 37.56 -10.06 30.54
CA ALA A 150 36.64 -9.30 29.70
C ALA A 150 36.04 -10.15 28.55
N PRO A 151 34.73 -10.05 28.26
CA PRO A 151 34.14 -10.62 27.06
C PRO A 151 34.55 -9.82 25.81
N PRO A 152 34.60 -10.44 24.62
CA PRO A 152 35.05 -9.78 23.41
C PRO A 152 34.09 -8.65 22.99
N ARG A 153 34.69 -7.51 22.64
CA ARG A 153 34.06 -6.26 22.20
C ARG A 153 33.23 -6.51 20.94
N SER A 154 31.97 -6.07 20.94
CA SER A 154 31.09 -6.14 19.78
C SER A 154 31.70 -5.38 18.59
N SER A 155 31.66 -6.02 17.41
CA SER A 155 32.21 -5.53 16.14
C SER A 155 31.25 -4.59 15.41
N GLY A 156 30.27 -4.01 16.10
CA GLY A 156 29.38 -3.00 15.53
C GLY A 156 30.16 -1.73 15.22
N ARG A 157 30.51 -1.52 13.95
CA ARG A 157 31.04 -0.24 13.49
C ARG A 157 29.95 0.81 13.74
N ALA A 158 30.23 1.73 14.67
CA ALA A 158 29.45 2.94 14.78
C ALA A 158 29.51 3.65 13.42
N ASN A 159 28.35 3.88 12.79
CA ASN A 159 28.26 4.77 11.64
C ASN A 159 28.48 6.20 12.15
N ALA A 160 29.75 6.57 12.34
CA ALA A 160 30.16 7.94 12.49
C ALA A 160 29.90 8.64 11.15
N THR A 161 28.83 9.40 11.08
CA THR A 161 28.56 10.30 9.96
C THR A 161 29.67 11.35 9.92
N ASN A 162 30.69 11.10 9.09
CA ASN A 162 31.81 12.03 8.91
C ASN A 162 31.38 13.22 8.04
N MET A 163 30.57 14.11 8.63
CA MET A 163 30.07 15.34 8.02
C MET A 163 31.20 16.24 7.50
N GLY A 164 32.40 16.16 8.08
CA GLY A 164 33.58 16.90 7.63
C GLY A 164 34.06 16.49 6.24
N LEU A 165 33.97 15.19 5.90
CA LEU A 165 34.38 14.69 4.58
C LEU A 165 33.44 15.16 3.46
N HIS A 166 32.14 15.27 3.75
CA HIS A 166 31.17 15.80 2.80
C HIS A 166 31.38 17.30 2.53
N LEU A 167 31.69 18.09 3.56
CA LEU A 167 31.99 19.51 3.40
C LEU A 167 33.26 19.75 2.56
N LEU A 168 34.29 18.93 2.75
CA LEU A 168 35.52 19.01 1.95
C LEU A 168 35.28 18.63 0.48
N GLY A 169 34.45 17.61 0.24
CA GLY A 169 34.04 17.20 -1.10
C GLY A 169 33.25 18.29 -1.82
N ILE A 170 32.30 18.94 -1.13
CA ILE A 170 31.53 20.06 -1.69
C ILE A 170 32.47 21.23 -2.03
N LEU A 171 33.43 21.57 -1.17
CA LEU A 171 34.39 22.64 -1.42
C LEU A 171 35.29 22.34 -2.64
N LEU A 172 35.78 21.11 -2.78
CA LEU A 172 36.59 20.70 -3.93
C LEU A 172 35.79 20.72 -5.24
N ILE A 173 34.54 20.26 -5.22
CA ILE A 173 33.66 20.33 -6.39
C ILE A 173 33.39 21.80 -6.76
N SER A 174 33.20 22.66 -5.76
CA SER A 174 33.02 24.10 -5.96
C SER A 174 34.25 24.73 -6.62
N LEU A 175 35.45 24.37 -6.16
CA LEU A 175 36.73 24.84 -6.73
C LEU A 175 36.96 24.30 -8.16
N LEU A 176 36.62 23.05 -8.44
CA LEU A 176 36.69 22.49 -9.80
C LEU A 176 35.68 23.17 -10.74
N SER A 177 34.47 23.50 -10.25
CA SER A 177 33.46 24.21 -11.04
C SER A 177 33.77 25.70 -11.22
N ALA A 178 34.66 26.26 -10.41
CA ALA A 178 35.08 27.67 -10.46
C ALA A 178 36.32 27.92 -11.35
N GLY A 179 36.87 26.88 -11.99
CA GLY A 179 37.81 27.03 -13.10
C GLY A 179 39.23 26.56 -12.79
N TYR A 180 39.58 25.44 -13.42
CA TYR A 180 40.57 25.47 -14.50
C TYR A 180 39.83 25.31 -15.84
#